data_AF-A0A1H5YDM9-F1
#
_entry.id   AF-A0A1H5YDM9-F1
#
_cell.length_a   1.000
_cell.length_b   1.000
_cell.length_c   1.000
_cell.angle_alpha   90.00
_cell.angle_beta   90.00
_cell.angle_gamma   90.00
#
_symmetry.space_group_name_H-M   'P 1'
#
loop_
_entity.id
_entity.type
_entity.pdbx_description
1 polymer ?
#
loop_
_entity_poly.entity_id
_entity_poly.type
_entity_poly.pdbx_seq_one_letter_code
_entity_poly.pdbx_strand_id
1 'polypeptide(L)' 'MPGAMHSASGLDRIEVVTGVERRRRWTLGEKLKAVEESRLPGMSVSYVARKYGIAPSL' A
#
# COMPACT_ATOMS: atom_id res chain seq x y z
N MET A 1 19.41 20.11 -20.52
CA MET A 1 19.78 19.09 -19.51
C MET A 1 21.19 19.40 -19.02
N PRO A 2 21.52 19.26 -17.72
CA PRO A 2 20.81 18.56 -16.64
C PRO A 2 20.07 19.56 -15.72
N GLY A 3 19.02 19.24 -14.96
CA GLY A 3 18.59 17.97 -14.41
C GLY A 3 18.60 18.05 -12.87
N ALA A 4 17.82 18.95 -12.28
CA ALA A 4 17.70 19.09 -10.83
C ALA A 4 16.22 19.28 -10.43
N MET A 5 15.44 18.21 -10.54
CA MET A 5 14.15 18.09 -9.85
C MET A 5 14.14 16.75 -9.14
N HIS A 6 14.67 16.70 -7.93
CA HIS A 6 14.17 15.86 -6.85
C HIS A 6 14.58 16.56 -5.56
N SER A 7 13.77 17.54 -5.13
CA SER A 7 13.87 18.03 -3.75
C SER A 7 13.65 16.82 -2.85
N ALA A 8 14.69 16.41 -2.13
CA ALA A 8 14.60 15.46 -1.05
C ALA A 8 13.84 16.12 0.11
N SER A 9 12.53 16.33 -0.08
CA SER A 9 11.65 16.91 0.92
C SER A 9 10.84 15.79 1.57
N GLY A 10 11.31 15.40 2.75
CA GLY A 10 10.59 14.53 3.65
C GLY A 10 11.39 13.28 3.94
N LEU A 11 12.07 13.27 5.09
CA LEU A 11 12.28 12.03 5.81
C LEU A 11 10.90 11.39 6.00
N ASP A 12 10.58 10.40 5.18
CA ASP A 12 9.40 9.57 5.35
C ASP A 12 9.52 8.97 6.75
N ARG A 13 8.66 9.40 7.67
CA ARG A 13 8.75 9.00 9.08
C ARG A 13 8.48 7.50 9.14
N ILE A 14 9.52 6.71 9.34
CA ILE A 14 9.41 5.27 9.54
C ILE A 14 8.96 5.04 10.98
N GLU A 15 7.69 4.70 11.16
CA GLU A 15 7.15 4.26 12.45
C GLU A 15 7.34 2.74 12.57
N VAL A 16 8.20 2.33 13.51
CA VAL A 16 8.45 0.91 13.79
C VAL A 16 7.45 0.45 14.85
N VAL A 17 6.49 -0.39 14.43
CA VAL A 17 5.52 -0.99 15.34
C VAL A 17 6.20 -2.11 16.15
N THR A 18 6.49 -1.87 17.43
CA THR A 18 7.20 -2.82 18.33
C THR A 18 6.25 -3.83 19.01
N GLY A 19 5.06 -4.05 18.48
CA GLY A 19 4.05 -4.98 19.02
C GLY A 19 3.98 -6.30 18.25
N VAL A 20 3.31 -7.31 18.82
CA VAL A 20 2.89 -8.50 18.06
C VAL A 20 1.74 -8.10 17.13
N GLU A 21 2.07 -7.52 15.99
CA GLU A 21 1.10 -7.21 14.94
C GLU A 21 0.64 -8.54 14.33
N ARG A 22 -0.53 -9.03 14.76
CA ARG A 22 -1.13 -10.19 14.09
C ARG A 22 -1.50 -9.76 12.69
N ARG A 23 -0.87 -10.37 11.68
CA ARG A 23 -1.29 -10.21 10.29
C ARG A 23 -2.80 -10.35 10.21
N ARG A 24 -3.45 -9.29 9.75
CA ARG A 24 -4.89 -9.30 9.49
C ARG A 24 -5.19 -10.51 8.60
N ARG A 25 -6.12 -11.35 9.05
CA ARG A 25 -6.67 -12.40 8.20
C ARG A 25 -7.70 -11.76 7.28
N TRP A 26 -7.56 -12.03 5.99
CA TRP A 26 -8.50 -11.60 4.96
C TRP A 26 -9.55 -12.68 4.78
N THR A 27 -10.82 -12.32 4.95
CA THR A 27 -11.91 -13.18 4.49
C THR A 27 -11.88 -13.27 2.96
N LEU A 28 -12.47 -14.33 2.40
CA LEU A 28 -12.58 -14.48 0.94
C LEU A 28 -13.32 -13.28 0.33
N GLY A 29 -14.40 -12.80 0.96
CA GLY A 29 -15.17 -11.66 0.49
C GLY A 29 -14.36 -10.37 0.45
N GLU A 30 -13.54 -10.09 1.46
CA GLU A 30 -12.65 -8.93 1.45
C GLU A 30 -11.60 -9.03 0.34
N LYS A 31 -11.04 -10.23 0.13
CA LYS A 31 -10.08 -10.47 -0.94
C LYS A 31 -10.70 -10.26 -2.33
N LEU A 32 -11.93 -10.74 -2.54
CA LEU A 32 -12.67 -10.56 -3.79
C LEU A 32 -12.94 -9.08 -4.07
N LYS A 33 -13.39 -8.32 -3.07
CA LYS A 33 -13.61 -6.87 -3.20
C LYS A 33 -12.34 -6.13 -3.60
N ALA A 34 -11.21 -6.44 -2.97
CA ALA A 34 -9.92 -5.83 -3.31
C ALA A 34 -9.50 -6.16 -4.76
N VAL A 35 -9.71 -7.40 -5.21
CA VAL A 35 -9.42 -7.80 -6.60
C VAL A 35 -10.33 -7.09 -7.60
N GLU A 36 -11.62 -7.02 -7.32
CA GLU A 36 -12.60 -6.34 -8.18
C GLU A 36 -12.28 -4.85 -8.31
N GLU A 37 -11.99 -4.17 -7.19
CA GLU A 37 -11.59 -2.76 -7.20
C GLU A 37 -10.32 -2.54 -8.03
N SER A 38 -9.33 -3.44 -7.92
CA SER A 38 -8.08 -3.33 -8.69
C SER A 38 -8.26 -3.50 -10.21
N ARG A 39 -9.41 -4.02 -10.66
CA ARG A 39 -9.74 -4.20 -12.08
C ARG A 39 -10.50 -3.01 -12.67
N LEU A 40 -10.94 -2.06 -11.85
CA LEU A 40 -11.62 -0.87 -12.34
C LEU A 40 -10.65 -0.01 -13.17
N PRO A 41 -11.10 0.62 -14.27
CA PRO A 41 -10.28 1.54 -15.04
C PRO A 41 -9.72 2.67 -14.16
N GLY A 42 -8.42 2.96 -14.30
CA GLY A 42 -7.76 4.00 -13.53
C GLY A 42 -7.33 3.60 -12.11
N MET A 43 -7.64 2.37 -11.67
CA MET A 43 -7.14 1.85 -10.40
C MET A 43 -5.77 1.20 -10.55
N SER A 44 -4.93 1.36 -9.52
CA SER A 44 -3.64 0.68 -9.40
C SER A 44 -3.68 -0.32 -8.25
N VAL A 45 -3.05 -1.48 -8.46
CA VAL A 45 -2.90 -2.53 -7.43
C VAL A 45 -2.24 -1.97 -6.17
N SER A 46 -1.22 -1.12 -6.30
CA SER A 46 -0.53 -0.51 -5.15
C SER A 46 -1.43 0.45 -4.38
N TYR A 47 -2.29 1.19 -5.06
CA TYR A 47 -3.25 2.09 -4.42
C TYR A 47 -4.29 1.29 -3.63
N VAL A 48 -4.87 0.26 -4.24
CA VAL A 48 -5.82 -0.64 -3.59
C VAL A 48 -5.16 -1.34 -2.40
N ALA A 49 -3.94 -1.87 -2.55
CA ALA A 49 -3.22 -2.50 -1.45
C ALA A 49 -3.08 -1.58 -0.22
N ARG A 50 -2.71 -0.31 -0.42
CA ARG A 50 -2.62 0.68 0.67
C ARG A 50 -3.97 0.97 1.32
N LYS A 51 -5.02 1.16 0.53
CA LYS A 51 -6.41 1.35 1.03
C LYS A 51 -6.85 0.21 1.94
N TYR A 52 -6.41 -1.00 1.61
CA TYR A 52 -6.74 -2.23 2.33
C TYR A 52 -5.75 -2.56 3.46
N GLY A 53 -4.66 -1.80 3.63
CA GLY A 53 -3.63 -2.08 4.65
C GLY A 53 -2.78 -3.32 4.33
N ILE A 54 -2.66 -3.66 3.04
CA ILE A 54 -1.83 -4.76 2.56
C ILE A 54 -0.41 -4.22 2.36
N ALA A 55 0.52 -4.71 3.18
CA ALA A 55 1.93 -4.39 3.00
C ALA A 55 2.45 -4.98 1.67
N PRO A 56 3.25 -4.22 0.89
CA PRO A 56 3.83 -4.71 -0.36
C PRO A 56 4.90 -5.80 -0.16
N SER A 57 5.43 -5.93 1.06
CA SER A 57 6.39 -6.95 1.48
C SER A 57 5.86 -7.74 2.66
N LEU A 58 6.22 -9.02 2.71
CA LEU A 58 5.68 -10.04 3.60
C LEU A 58 6.83 -10.63 4.42
#